data_AF-A0A2W5N2X9-F1
#
_entry.id   AF-A0A2W5N2X9-F1
#
_cell.length_a   1.000
_cell.length_b   1.000
_cell.length_c   1.000
_cell.angle_alpha   90.00
_cell.angle_beta   90.00
_cell.angle_gamma   90.00
#
_symmetry.space_group_name_H-M   'P 1'
#
loop_
_entity.id
_entity.type
_entity.pdbx_description
1 polymer ?
#
loop_
_entity_poly.entity_id
_entity_poly.type
_entity_poly.pdbx_seq_one_letter_code
_entity_poly.pdbx_strand_id
1 'polypeptide(L)' 'MKIEVKAKRNGFRRAGISFSDTESTAIDSKDLKEGELEAIMNDPMLVAVVLEGEERKSEKKGPEKSASASASEAKK' A
#
# COMPACT_ATOMS: atom_id res chain seq x y z
N MET A 1 5.48 5.53 16.46
CA MET A 1 6.48 5.48 15.36
C MET A 1 5.67 5.20 14.11
N LYS A 2 5.84 5.99 13.05
CA LYS A 2 4.99 5.84 11.86
C LYS A 2 5.69 4.95 10.85
N ILE A 3 4.94 4.05 10.24
CA ILE A 3 5.46 3.10 9.26
C ILE A 3 4.57 3.23 8.03
N GLU A 4 5.16 3.46 6.88
CA GLU A 4 4.45 3.35 5.61
C GLU A 4 4.65 1.95 5.04
N VAL A 5 3.54 1.28 4.76
CA VAL A 5 3.54 -0.08 4.22
C VAL A 5 2.89 -0.06 2.86
N LYS A 6 3.58 -0.65 1.89
CA LYS A 6 3.12 -0.79 0.51
C LYS A 6 3.20 -2.25 0.08
N ALA A 7 2.21 -2.76 -0.64
CA ALA A 7 2.30 -4.12 -1.18
C ALA A 7 3.02 -4.14 -2.51
N LYS A 8 3.69 -5.25 -2.82
CA LYS A 8 4.19 -5.52 -4.18
C LYS A 8 3.08 -5.94 -5.14
N ARG A 9 1.94 -6.37 -4.60
CA ARG A 9 0.76 -6.81 -5.36
C ARG A 9 -0.46 -6.06 -4.87
N ASN A 10 -1.22 -5.51 -5.80
CA ASN A 10 -2.46 -4.81 -5.46
C ASN A 10 -3.47 -5.74 -4.76
N GLY A 11 -4.09 -5.24 -3.68
CA GLY A 11 -5.09 -5.96 -2.90
C GLY A 11 -4.52 -7.06 -1.98
N PHE A 12 -3.23 -7.02 -1.63
CA PHE A 12 -2.65 -7.96 -0.68
C PHE A 12 -3.17 -7.69 0.74
N ARG A 13 -3.68 -8.71 1.42
CA ARG A 13 -4.29 -8.56 2.74
C ARG A 13 -3.44 -9.21 3.82
N ARG A 14 -3.13 -8.48 4.89
CA ARG A 14 -2.42 -9.00 6.08
C ARG A 14 -2.81 -8.19 7.32
N ALA A 15 -2.87 -8.84 8.48
CA ALA A 15 -3.30 -8.21 9.74
C ALA A 15 -4.69 -7.52 9.66
N GLY A 16 -5.59 -7.99 8.78
CA GLY A 16 -6.89 -7.35 8.53
C GLY A 16 -6.84 -6.07 7.70
N ILE A 17 -5.64 -5.63 7.28
CA ILE A 17 -5.42 -4.45 6.44
C ILE A 17 -5.22 -4.90 4.99
N SER A 18 -5.81 -4.17 4.05
CA SER A 18 -5.58 -4.36 2.62
C SER A 18 -4.55 -3.34 2.13
N PHE A 19 -3.48 -3.82 1.55
CA PHE A 19 -2.38 -3.04 1.01
C PHE A 19 -2.41 -3.04 -0.51
N SER A 20 -2.07 -1.90 -1.09
CA SER A 20 -2.04 -1.67 -2.53
C SER A 20 -0.60 -1.49 -3.02
N ASP A 21 -0.36 -1.69 -4.31
CA ASP A 21 0.94 -1.39 -4.95
C ASP A 21 1.02 0.05 -5.47
N THR A 22 -0.05 0.82 -5.33
CA THR A 22 -0.10 2.22 -5.74
C THR A 22 -0.04 3.16 -4.54
N GLU A 23 -0.77 2.84 -3.47
CA GLU A 23 -0.90 3.67 -2.27
C GLU A 23 -0.12 3.06 -1.09
N SER A 24 0.66 3.89 -0.40
CA SER A 24 1.26 3.53 0.89
C SER A 24 0.23 3.71 2.01
N THR A 25 0.10 2.69 2.85
CA THR A 25 -0.72 2.76 4.06
C THR A 25 0.16 3.17 5.22
N ALA A 26 -0.12 4.34 5.79
CA ALA A 26 0.53 4.79 7.02
C ALA A 26 -0.10 4.08 8.23
N ILE A 27 0.71 3.35 8.98
CA ILE A 27 0.33 2.63 10.19
C ILE A 27 1.16 3.19 11.35
N ASP A 28 0.53 3.50 12.48
CA ASP A 28 1.28 3.79 13.70
C ASP A 28 1.63 2.48 14.38
N SER A 29 2.88 2.36 14.81
CA SER A 29 3.37 1.20 15.56
C SER A 29 2.58 0.94 16.84
N LYS A 30 1.88 1.96 17.39
CA LYS A 30 1.04 1.84 18.57
C LYS A 30 -0.28 1.10 18.31
N ASP A 31 -0.75 1.10 17.06
CA ASP A 31 -2.00 0.42 16.66
C ASP A 31 -1.76 -1.06 16.29
N LEU A 32 -0.50 -1.45 16.11
CA LEU A 32 -0.10 -2.81 15.82
C LEU A 32 0.02 -3.63 17.11
N LYS A 33 -0.48 -4.87 17.07
CA LYS A 33 -0.30 -5.83 18.16
C LYS A 33 1.12 -6.39 18.17
N GLU A 34 1.48 -7.00 19.30
CA GLU A 34 2.76 -7.69 19.47
C GLU A 34 2.96 -8.72 18.34
N GLY A 35 4.10 -8.63 17.65
CA GLY A 35 4.44 -9.48 16.50
C GLY A 35 3.86 -9.08 15.15
N GLU A 36 2.89 -8.16 15.06
CA GLU A 36 2.35 -7.72 13.75
C GLU A 36 3.34 -6.84 12.98
N LEU A 37 4.09 -6.00 13.69
CA LEU A 37 5.16 -5.21 13.11
C LEU A 37 6.23 -6.11 12.46
N GLU A 38 6.70 -7.11 13.20
CA GLU A 38 7.66 -8.10 12.69
C GLU A 38 7.07 -8.89 11.54
N ALA A 39 5.79 -9.26 11.61
CA ALA A 39 5.11 -9.97 10.54
C ALA A 39 5.01 -9.14 9.25
N ILE A 40 4.90 -7.80 9.34
CA ILE A 40 4.90 -6.89 8.20
C ILE A 40 6.32 -6.71 7.65
N MET A 41 7.33 -6.53 8.51
CA MET A 41 8.72 -6.33 8.10
C MET A 41 9.35 -7.60 7.50
N ASN A 42 8.93 -8.79 7.96
CA ASN A 42 9.39 -10.07 7.41
C ASN A 42 8.58 -10.54 6.21
N ASP A 43 7.50 -9.86 5.83
CA ASP A 43 6.70 -10.29 4.68
C ASP A 43 7.38 -9.88 3.37
N PRO A 44 7.78 -10.84 2.50
CA PRO A 44 8.42 -10.52 1.24
C PRO A 44 7.49 -9.81 0.25
N MET A 45 6.18 -9.86 0.46
CA MET A 45 5.16 -9.19 -0.36
C MET A 45 4.90 -7.75 0.08
N LEU A 46 5.40 -7.33 1.24
CA LEU A 46 5.25 -5.99 1.76
C LEU A 46 6.58 -5.24 1.71
N VAL A 47 6.48 -3.92 1.56
CA VAL A 47 7.58 -2.97 1.64
C VAL A 47 7.21 -2.01 2.75
N ALA A 48 7.87 -2.16 3.90
CA ALA A 48 7.65 -1.32 5.08
C ALA A 48 8.80 -0.31 5.21
N VAL A 49 8.46 0.96 5.32
CA VAL A 49 9.39 2.08 5.53
C VAL A 49 9.10 2.70 6.88
N VAL A 50 10.07 2.65 7.78
CA VAL A 50 9.99 3.31 9.08
C VAL A 50 10.26 4.81 8.89
N LEU A 51 9.29 5.66 9.26
CA LEU A 51 9.43 7.11 9.29
C LEU A 51 9.82 7.54 10.71
N GLU A 52 11.12 7.49 11.00
CA GLU A 52 11.71 8.21 12.14
C GLU A 52 12.01 9.65 11.71
N GLY A 53 11.11 10.58 12.03
CA GLY A 53 11.48 11.98 12.24
C GLY A 53 11.97 12.85 11.08
N GLU A 54 12.08 12.38 9.83
CA GLU A 54 12.48 13.24 8.71
C GLU A 54 11.75 12.92 7.40
N GLU A 55 11.23 13.98 6.79
CA GLU A 55 10.53 13.99 5.50
C GLU A 55 11.36 13.30 4.42
N ARG A 56 10.96 12.09 4.00
CA ARG A 56 11.48 11.51 2.77
C ARG A 56 10.35 11.04 1.86
N LYS A 57 9.94 12.00 1.02
CA LYS A 57 9.57 11.86 -0.38
C LYS A 57 9.43 10.41 -0.88
N SER A 58 8.20 9.95 -0.94
CA SER A 58 7.74 8.92 -1.86
C SER A 58 7.67 9.50 -3.30
N GLU A 59 8.78 9.98 -3.85
CA GLU A 59 8.90 10.32 -5.26
C GLU A 59 9.60 9.16 -5.99
N LYS A 60 8.84 8.40 -6.79
CA LYS A 60 9.06 8.31 -8.25
C LYS A 60 8.10 7.34 -8.94
N LYS A 61 7.32 7.94 -9.85
CA LYS A 61 7.00 7.55 -11.24
C LYS A 61 6.31 6.18 -11.44
N GLY A 62 5.19 6.08 -12.16
CA GLY A 62 4.76 6.91 -13.28
C GLY A 62 3.27 6.74 -13.64
N PRO A 63 2.84 7.38 -14.74
CA PRO A 63 1.48 7.82 -14.96
C PRO A 63 0.63 6.82 -15.77
N GLU A 64 -0.68 7.05 -15.69
CA GLU A 64 -1.69 6.76 -16.73
C GLU A 64 -1.81 5.31 -17.27
N LYS A 65 -2.89 4.65 -16.85
CA LYS A 65 -3.89 4.16 -17.82
C LYS A 65 -5.26 4.09 -17.12
N SER A 66 -6.01 5.18 -17.22
CA SER A 66 -7.10 5.34 -18.19
C SER A 66 -8.33 4.52 -17.81
N ALA A 67 -9.40 5.25 -17.55
CA ALA A 67 -10.76 4.78 -17.54
C ALA A 67 -11.00 3.74 -18.65
N SER A 68 -11.54 2.58 -18.28
CA SER A 68 -12.34 1.76 -19.19
C SER A 68 -13.80 2.02 -18.85
N ALA A 69 -14.27 3.20 -19.27
CA ALA A 69 -15.63 3.31 -19.76
C ALA A 69 -15.64 2.64 -21.14
N SER A 70 -15.99 1.35 -21.19
CA SER A 70 -16.36 0.72 -22.45
C SER A 70 -17.86 0.84 -22.64
N ALA A 71 -18.22 1.85 -23.42
CA ALA A 71 -19.49 1.93 -24.12
C ALA A 71 -19.56 0.86 -25.23
N SER A 72 -20.74 0.30 -25.41
CA SER A 72 -21.29 -0.29 -26.65
C SER A 72 -22.80 -0.38 -26.38
N GLU A 73 -23.62 0.60 -26.77
CA GLU A 73 -24.12 0.93 -28.12
C GLU A 73 -25.13 -0.09 -28.69
N ALA A 74 -26.16 0.47 -29.34
CA ALA A 74 -27.07 -0.09 -30.34
C ALA A 74 -28.41 -0.73 -29.89
N LYS A 75 -29.45 0.12 -29.97
CA LYS A 75 -30.66 -0.09 -30.80
C LYS A 75 -31.00 -1.55 -31.15
N LYS A 76 -32.15 -2.02 -30.64
CA LYS A 76 -33.24 -2.49 -31.49
C LYS A 76 -34.58 -2.31 -30.78
#